data_AF-B2ULE0-F1
#
_entry.id   AF-B2ULE0-F1
#
_cell.length_a   1.000
_cell.length_b   1.000
_cell.length_c   1.000
_cell.angle_alpha   90.00
_cell.angle_beta   90.00
_cell.angle_gamma   90.00
#
_symmetry.space_group_name_H-M   'P 1'
#
loop_
_entity.id
_entity.type
_entity.pdbx_description
1 polymer ?
#
loop_
_entity_poly.entity_id
_entity_poly.type
_entity_poly.pdbx_seq_one_letter_code
_entity_poly.pdbx_strand_id
1 'polypeptide(L)'
;MNNYIPINKAVNPVYIYQGNEPLISKTLGVDAMTFNFDGSACEHATCTGAPEMFIKVEEDGLYYFGVEADDTGSLTIAGEQAIKKDGIPPNGKLNIETDSRYLKAGYYKVALSYTNNAYTPVSNNAIAFNVTMDREPIQAGKYEGNSTMKREFSSSPKIKLWTIEKESAITCEPSKEVGLEFEKPDPVYLEGNGDCNVSSLRPKICVTVCKDESENVWRCRVVSVSAGAKLTMYEGIYVNPYVDPPLNEEEATEAVNEMNGYQSRAEVGTWHTPQASLAHEEHHRRQWEDAYKFYWKDSKIQEMLENQTISCDKEPNMDEAVKFMQALANEMALDLWKETSDYVLALPDDANDRPYCAGQEVLNEATAYVIRLADAMGWNNVPRFITKPGTIEPPCFMPPVSEGKTRSMAIAEESTPLQISIVDTSQFTEGKITVRFCNEGNEPVRIPDEINDETSDFFFVTVLRTQQGKMRVLNREIGTMTFQRPLNYRELAPGQEYSVTIPACLDEVDLEGWKQCSCELETRYYNQQGKDCFLGVLRATARFTLQ
;
A
#
# COMPACT_ATOMS: atom_id res chain seq x y z
N MET A 1 -11.78 11.19 -27.48
CA MET A 1 -12.19 11.77 -26.19
C MET A 1 -11.29 11.22 -25.09
N ASN A 2 -11.21 11.89 -23.95
CA ASN A 2 -10.60 11.41 -22.72
C ASN A 2 -10.97 9.95 -22.44
N ASN A 3 -9.97 9.20 -21.97
CA ASN A 3 -10.14 7.84 -21.46
C ASN A 3 -10.96 7.77 -20.16
N TYR A 4 -11.17 8.91 -19.49
CA TYR A 4 -12.04 9.07 -18.33
C TYR A 4 -12.74 10.44 -18.34
N ILE A 5 -14.05 10.43 -18.15
CA ILE A 5 -14.90 11.63 -18.08
C ILE A 5 -15.67 11.59 -16.75
N PRO A 6 -15.46 12.55 -15.83
CA PRO A 6 -16.26 12.65 -14.61
C PRO A 6 -17.77 12.71 -14.92
N ILE A 7 -18.62 12.12 -14.06
CA ILE A 7 -20.08 12.03 -14.29
C ILE A 7 -20.68 13.40 -14.64
N ASN A 8 -20.26 14.45 -13.95
CA ASN A 8 -20.78 15.82 -14.12
C ASN A 8 -20.29 16.54 -15.40
N LYS A 9 -19.45 15.91 -16.21
CA LYS A 9 -18.87 16.49 -17.44
C LYS A 9 -19.29 15.77 -18.73
N ALA A 10 -19.93 14.61 -18.63
CA ALA A 10 -20.44 13.91 -19.80
C ALA A 10 -21.64 14.66 -20.37
N VAL A 11 -21.55 15.09 -21.64
CA VAL A 11 -22.66 15.74 -22.34
C VAL A 11 -23.40 14.71 -23.18
N ASN A 12 -24.71 14.62 -22.96
CA ASN A 12 -25.61 13.68 -23.65
C ASN A 12 -25.10 12.22 -23.61
N PRO A 13 -24.85 11.62 -22.42
CA PRO A 13 -24.53 10.21 -22.35
C PRO A 13 -25.75 9.38 -22.79
N VAL A 14 -25.59 8.58 -23.84
CA VAL A 14 -26.61 7.69 -24.36
C VAL A 14 -26.23 6.25 -24.07
N TYR A 15 -27.16 5.50 -23.49
CA TYR A 15 -27.01 4.08 -23.28
C TYR A 15 -27.22 3.33 -24.59
N ILE A 16 -26.23 2.57 -25.05
CA ILE A 16 -26.24 1.95 -26.38
C ILE A 16 -26.44 0.44 -26.35
N TYR A 17 -26.25 -0.22 -25.19
CA TYR A 17 -26.35 -1.67 -25.12
C TYR A 17 -26.86 -2.22 -23.77
N GLN A 18 -27.99 -2.93 -23.79
CA GLN A 18 -28.60 -3.65 -22.66
C GLN A 18 -28.37 -5.16 -22.77
N GLY A 19 -27.49 -5.67 -21.89
CA GLY A 19 -26.94 -7.03 -21.94
C GLY A 19 -27.91 -8.17 -21.59
N ASN A 20 -28.91 -8.44 -22.42
CA ASN A 20 -29.68 -9.69 -22.34
C ASN A 20 -29.33 -10.72 -23.43
N GLU A 21 -28.66 -10.31 -24.52
CA GLU A 21 -28.12 -11.22 -25.54
C GLU A 21 -26.60 -11.36 -25.38
N PRO A 22 -25.93 -12.42 -25.89
CA PRO A 22 -24.48 -12.40 -26.03
C PRO A 22 -24.05 -11.15 -26.80
N LEU A 23 -22.85 -10.61 -26.53
CA LEU A 23 -22.30 -9.46 -27.28
C LEU A 23 -22.32 -9.68 -28.81
N ILE A 24 -22.45 -10.95 -29.23
CA ILE A 24 -22.59 -11.38 -30.61
C ILE A 24 -24.02 -11.94 -30.82
N SER A 25 -24.88 -11.15 -31.43
CA SER A 25 -26.19 -11.60 -31.94
C SER A 25 -26.72 -10.66 -33.03
N LYS A 26 -26.38 -10.98 -34.30
CA LYS A 26 -27.25 -11.01 -35.51
C LYS A 26 -26.51 -10.89 -36.85
N THR A 27 -25.24 -10.48 -36.88
CA THR A 27 -24.55 -10.18 -38.16
C THR A 27 -23.34 -11.05 -38.48
N LEU A 28 -22.81 -11.84 -37.54
CA LEU A 28 -21.59 -12.63 -37.78
C LEU A 28 -21.92 -14.05 -38.23
N GLY A 29 -21.59 -14.35 -39.48
CA GLY A 29 -21.49 -15.72 -39.98
C GLY A 29 -20.31 -16.46 -39.33
N VAL A 30 -20.28 -17.79 -39.48
CA VAL A 30 -19.28 -18.72 -38.91
C VAL A 30 -17.82 -18.39 -39.32
N ASP A 31 -17.63 -17.44 -40.25
CA ASP A 31 -16.36 -17.10 -40.88
C ASP A 31 -15.61 -15.89 -40.26
N ALA A 32 -16.20 -15.17 -39.30
CA ALA A 32 -15.54 -14.02 -38.67
C ALA A 32 -14.50 -14.46 -37.62
N MET A 33 -13.21 -14.28 -37.92
CA MET A 33 -12.10 -14.74 -37.07
C MET A 33 -11.60 -13.71 -36.05
N THR A 34 -11.88 -12.42 -36.23
CA THR A 34 -11.41 -11.36 -35.33
C THR A 34 -12.45 -10.25 -35.25
N PHE A 35 -12.65 -9.73 -34.05
CA PHE A 35 -13.62 -8.68 -33.76
C PHE A 35 -13.05 -7.72 -32.71
N ASN A 36 -13.04 -6.43 -33.01
CA ASN A 36 -12.66 -5.37 -32.09
C ASN A 36 -13.83 -4.39 -31.95
N PHE A 37 -14.16 -4.01 -30.73
CA PHE A 37 -15.23 -3.11 -30.34
C PHE A 37 -14.60 -1.95 -29.55
N ASP A 38 -14.09 -0.95 -30.27
CA ASP A 38 -13.36 0.20 -29.70
C ASP A 38 -14.06 1.55 -30.01
N GLY A 39 -15.27 1.50 -30.57
CA GLY A 39 -15.96 2.68 -31.08
C GLY A 39 -15.64 3.05 -32.53
N SER A 40 -14.89 2.21 -33.26
CA SER A 40 -14.82 2.22 -34.72
C SER A 40 -15.81 1.20 -35.33
N ALA A 41 -16.57 1.52 -36.39
CA ALA A 41 -17.66 0.66 -36.88
C ALA A 41 -17.19 -0.49 -37.81
N CYS A 42 -17.84 -1.65 -37.58
CA CYS A 42 -17.79 -3.00 -38.18
C CYS A 42 -18.03 -3.06 -39.71
N GLU A 43 -17.74 -4.12 -40.48
CA GLU A 43 -17.64 -5.57 -40.21
C GLU A 43 -16.30 -6.19 -40.61
N HIS A 44 -15.46 -5.46 -41.32
CA HIS A 44 -14.06 -5.71 -41.61
C HIS A 44 -13.48 -4.29 -41.60
N ALA A 45 -12.86 -3.87 -40.50
CA ALA A 45 -12.63 -2.47 -40.13
C ALA A 45 -12.05 -1.58 -41.25
N THR A 46 -12.78 -0.51 -41.65
CA THR A 46 -12.29 0.79 -42.17
C THR A 46 -13.45 1.69 -42.64
N CYS A 47 -14.13 2.38 -41.73
CA CYS A 47 -14.98 3.55 -42.06
C CYS A 47 -14.90 4.67 -41.01
N THR A 48 -14.96 5.90 -41.49
CA THR A 48 -14.86 7.16 -40.71
C THR A 48 -16.19 7.50 -40.00
N GLY A 49 -16.18 7.69 -38.67
CA GLY A 49 -17.28 8.38 -37.93
C GLY A 49 -18.11 7.58 -36.90
N ALA A 50 -17.62 6.48 -36.34
CA ALA A 50 -18.34 5.71 -35.31
C ALA A 50 -18.15 6.28 -33.88
N PRO A 51 -19.12 6.05 -32.97
CA PRO A 51 -19.11 6.64 -31.62
C PRO A 51 -18.20 5.90 -30.63
N GLU A 52 -17.45 6.64 -29.81
CA GLU A 52 -16.64 6.08 -28.72
C GLU A 52 -17.50 5.40 -27.65
N MET A 53 -16.95 4.34 -27.05
CA MET A 53 -17.62 3.48 -26.07
C MET A 53 -17.08 3.67 -24.67
N PHE A 54 -17.99 3.71 -23.71
CA PHE A 54 -17.68 3.92 -22.30
C PHE A 54 -18.42 2.93 -21.41
N ILE A 55 -17.82 2.58 -20.27
CA ILE A 55 -18.57 2.07 -19.11
C ILE A 55 -18.85 3.22 -18.16
N LYS A 56 -19.95 3.11 -17.41
CA LYS A 56 -20.28 4.05 -16.35
C LYS A 56 -20.00 3.40 -15.00
N VAL A 57 -19.18 4.07 -14.21
CA VAL A 57 -18.92 3.79 -12.80
C VAL A 57 -19.75 4.78 -12.01
N GLU A 58 -20.71 4.28 -11.25
CA GLU A 58 -21.67 5.12 -10.50
C GLU A 58 -21.06 5.67 -9.21
N GLU A 59 -20.22 4.87 -8.56
CA GLU A 59 -19.62 5.17 -7.26
C GLU A 59 -18.16 4.75 -7.27
N ASP A 60 -17.34 5.44 -6.47
CA ASP A 60 -15.95 5.03 -6.23
C ASP A 60 -15.94 3.64 -5.57
N GLY A 61 -15.09 2.74 -6.06
CA GLY A 61 -14.88 1.44 -5.41
C GLY A 61 -14.28 0.37 -6.32
N LEU A 62 -14.13 -0.83 -5.76
CA LEU A 62 -13.65 -2.01 -6.46
C LEU A 62 -14.74 -2.58 -7.38
N TYR A 63 -14.37 -2.77 -8.65
CA TYR A 63 -15.20 -3.46 -9.63
C TYR A 63 -14.47 -4.70 -10.14
N TYR A 64 -15.19 -5.80 -10.26
CA TYR A 64 -14.73 -7.06 -10.80
C TYR A 64 -15.22 -7.20 -12.23
N PHE A 65 -14.34 -7.71 -13.09
CA PHE A 65 -14.60 -7.89 -14.50
C PHE A 65 -14.34 -9.34 -14.87
N GLY A 66 -15.10 -9.84 -15.84
CA GLY A 66 -14.91 -11.18 -16.39
C GLY A 66 -14.95 -11.15 -17.90
N VAL A 67 -14.04 -11.88 -18.53
CA VAL A 67 -14.00 -12.08 -19.99
C VAL A 67 -14.09 -13.58 -20.25
N GLU A 68 -15.23 -14.02 -20.78
CA GLU A 68 -15.44 -15.39 -21.24
C GLU A 68 -15.29 -15.44 -22.75
N ALA A 69 -14.28 -16.16 -23.25
CA ALA A 69 -14.01 -16.19 -24.68
C ALA A 69 -13.54 -17.55 -25.18
N ASP A 70 -13.82 -17.85 -26.45
CA ASP A 70 -13.25 -18.98 -27.19
C ASP A 70 -12.94 -18.51 -28.62
N ASP A 71 -11.70 -18.22 -29.01
CA ASP A 71 -10.44 -18.60 -28.37
C ASP A 71 -9.80 -17.54 -27.48
N THR A 72 -9.83 -16.27 -27.88
CA THR A 72 -9.18 -15.17 -27.15
C THR A 72 -10.18 -14.03 -26.98
N GLY A 73 -10.13 -13.35 -25.84
CA GLY A 73 -10.95 -12.18 -25.57
C GLY A 73 -10.21 -11.17 -24.72
N SER A 74 -10.51 -9.89 -24.85
CA SER A 74 -9.98 -8.86 -23.95
C SER A 74 -10.96 -7.73 -23.68
N LEU A 75 -10.75 -7.09 -22.53
CA LEU A 75 -11.38 -5.85 -22.11
C LEU A 75 -10.26 -4.85 -21.82
N THR A 76 -10.31 -3.70 -22.47
CA THR A 76 -9.46 -2.54 -22.23
C THR A 76 -10.30 -1.47 -21.55
N ILE A 77 -9.77 -0.88 -20.47
CA ILE A 77 -10.39 0.23 -19.74
C ILE A 77 -9.37 1.36 -19.68
N ALA A 78 -9.79 2.56 -20.07
CA ALA A 78 -8.96 3.76 -20.12
C ALA A 78 -7.66 3.62 -20.93
N GLY A 79 -7.68 2.82 -22.01
CA GLY A 79 -6.51 2.58 -22.87
C GLY A 79 -5.54 1.51 -22.36
N GLU A 80 -5.81 0.92 -21.19
CA GLU A 80 -5.04 -0.19 -20.62
C GLU A 80 -5.83 -1.50 -20.73
N GLN A 81 -5.19 -2.56 -21.20
CA GLN A 81 -5.81 -3.89 -21.27
C GLN A 81 -6.05 -4.42 -19.85
N ALA A 82 -7.29 -4.27 -19.37
CA ALA A 82 -7.69 -4.66 -18.03
C ALA A 82 -7.77 -6.18 -17.88
N ILE A 83 -8.29 -6.90 -18.88
CA ILE A 83 -8.39 -8.37 -18.86
C ILE A 83 -8.06 -8.91 -20.23
N LYS A 84 -7.35 -10.04 -20.28
CA LYS A 84 -7.17 -10.83 -21.50
C LYS A 84 -7.24 -12.32 -21.20
N LYS A 85 -8.19 -12.99 -21.85
CA LYS A 85 -8.25 -14.45 -21.96
C LYS A 85 -7.40 -14.87 -23.16
N ASP A 86 -6.34 -15.63 -22.92
CA ASP A 86 -5.47 -16.18 -23.97
C ASP A 86 -6.02 -17.49 -24.56
N GLY A 87 -5.90 -17.65 -25.89
CA GLY A 87 -6.36 -18.85 -26.62
C GLY A 87 -5.28 -19.89 -26.94
N ILE A 88 -4.05 -19.75 -26.41
CA ILE A 88 -2.96 -20.71 -26.68
C ILE A 88 -3.21 -22.02 -25.90
N PRO A 89 -3.07 -23.22 -26.50
CA PRO A 89 -3.25 -24.49 -25.81
C PRO A 89 -2.49 -24.54 -24.46
N PRO A 90 -3.12 -25.04 -23.39
CA PRO A 90 -4.37 -25.81 -23.38
C PRO A 90 -5.67 -24.98 -23.43
N ASN A 91 -5.58 -23.64 -23.56
CA ASN A 91 -6.67 -22.66 -23.37
C ASN A 91 -7.54 -22.37 -24.61
N GLY A 92 -7.46 -23.18 -25.66
CA GLY A 92 -8.38 -23.13 -26.82
C GLY A 92 -9.76 -23.73 -26.50
N LYS A 93 -10.27 -23.43 -25.31
CA LYS A 93 -11.61 -23.80 -24.84
C LYS A 93 -12.23 -22.58 -24.21
N LEU A 94 -13.56 -22.50 -24.28
CA LEU A 94 -14.30 -21.52 -23.50
C LEU A 94 -14.02 -21.67 -21.99
N ASN A 95 -13.52 -20.61 -21.41
CA ASN A 95 -13.38 -20.39 -19.98
C ASN A 95 -13.50 -18.89 -19.69
N ILE A 96 -13.33 -18.51 -18.42
CA ILE A 96 -13.35 -17.13 -17.97
C ILE A 96 -11.96 -16.70 -17.52
N GLU A 97 -11.58 -15.48 -17.86
CA GLU A 97 -10.51 -14.74 -17.18
C GLU A 97 -11.16 -13.62 -16.35
N THR A 98 -10.72 -13.44 -15.11
CA THR A 98 -11.26 -12.42 -14.21
C THR A 98 -10.15 -11.51 -13.69
N ASP A 99 -10.45 -10.23 -13.54
CA ASP A 99 -9.59 -9.27 -12.83
C ASP A 99 -10.48 -8.28 -12.08
N SER A 100 -9.87 -7.44 -11.26
CA SER A 100 -10.54 -6.40 -10.52
C SER A 100 -9.76 -5.08 -10.56
N ARG A 101 -10.49 -3.96 -10.48
CA ARG A 101 -9.91 -2.62 -10.53
C ARG A 101 -10.75 -1.65 -9.71
N TYR A 102 -10.09 -0.86 -8.87
CA TYR A 102 -10.72 0.31 -8.26
C TYR A 102 -10.94 1.39 -9.32
N LEU A 103 -12.18 1.86 -9.41
CA LEU A 103 -12.57 2.91 -10.34
C LEU A 103 -13.31 4.01 -9.57
N LYS A 104 -13.07 5.26 -9.98
CA LYS A 104 -13.83 6.42 -9.50
C LYS A 104 -15.11 6.59 -10.29
N ALA A 105 -16.11 7.22 -9.70
CA ALA A 105 -17.34 7.61 -10.36
C ALA A 105 -17.04 8.40 -11.66
N GLY A 106 -17.55 7.92 -12.78
CA GLY A 106 -17.32 8.52 -14.10
C GLY A 106 -17.52 7.55 -15.26
N TYR A 107 -17.22 8.03 -16.45
CA TYR A 107 -17.27 7.27 -17.69
C TYR A 107 -15.86 6.92 -18.13
N TYR A 108 -15.56 5.62 -18.26
CA TYR A 108 -14.26 5.15 -18.71
C TYR A 108 -14.36 4.65 -20.14
N LYS A 109 -13.50 5.14 -21.04
CA LYS A 109 -13.43 4.64 -22.41
C LYS A 109 -13.01 3.18 -22.38
N VAL A 110 -13.72 2.34 -23.12
CA VAL A 110 -13.43 0.91 -23.18
C VAL A 110 -13.23 0.43 -24.60
N ALA A 111 -12.43 -0.63 -24.75
CA ALA A 111 -12.36 -1.42 -25.96
C ALA A 111 -12.51 -2.90 -25.63
N LEU A 112 -13.27 -3.64 -26.43
CA LEU A 112 -13.42 -5.08 -26.34
C LEU A 112 -12.74 -5.71 -27.55
N SER A 113 -12.05 -6.83 -27.38
CA SER A 113 -11.57 -7.60 -28.53
C SER A 113 -11.85 -9.08 -28.36
N TYR A 114 -11.97 -9.77 -29.49
CA TYR A 114 -12.25 -11.19 -29.58
C TYR A 114 -11.59 -11.77 -30.83
N THR A 115 -11.00 -12.96 -30.68
CA THR A 115 -10.43 -13.72 -31.80
C THR A 115 -10.85 -15.18 -31.69
N ASN A 116 -11.30 -15.76 -32.80
CA ASN A 116 -11.67 -17.16 -32.93
C ASN A 116 -10.79 -17.85 -33.96
N ASN A 117 -10.21 -18.99 -33.61
CA ASN A 117 -9.47 -19.83 -34.55
C ASN A 117 -10.41 -20.75 -35.32
N ALA A 118 -10.04 -21.09 -36.55
CA ALA A 118 -10.77 -22.08 -37.33
C ALA A 118 -10.26 -23.49 -37.03
N TYR A 119 -11.13 -24.36 -36.50
CA TYR A 119 -10.85 -25.78 -36.33
C TYR A 119 -11.48 -26.62 -37.46
N THR A 120 -10.91 -27.81 -37.70
CA THR A 120 -11.42 -28.78 -38.67
C THR A 120 -12.04 -29.97 -37.91
N PRO A 121 -13.31 -30.35 -38.17
CA PRO A 121 -14.25 -29.74 -39.11
C PRO A 121 -14.84 -28.41 -38.60
N VAL A 122 -15.12 -27.49 -39.52
CA VAL A 122 -15.63 -26.12 -39.24
C VAL A 122 -16.97 -26.14 -38.48
N SER A 123 -17.73 -27.23 -38.57
CA SER A 123 -18.98 -27.44 -37.83
C SER A 123 -18.85 -27.42 -36.30
N ASN A 124 -17.62 -27.50 -35.78
CA ASN A 124 -17.34 -27.41 -34.34
C ASN A 124 -16.92 -26.00 -33.89
N ASN A 125 -16.77 -25.05 -34.80
CA ASN A 125 -16.43 -23.67 -34.45
C ASN A 125 -17.70 -22.95 -33.98
N ALA A 126 -17.83 -22.72 -32.68
CA ALA A 126 -18.89 -21.86 -32.16
C ALA A 126 -18.31 -20.68 -31.41
N ILE A 127 -18.80 -19.50 -31.79
CA ILE A 127 -18.34 -18.21 -31.30
C ILE A 127 -18.76 -18.03 -29.84
N ALA A 128 -17.83 -17.66 -28.97
CA ALA A 128 -18.08 -17.43 -27.54
C ALA A 128 -17.43 -16.13 -27.09
N PHE A 129 -18.23 -15.12 -26.74
CA PHE A 129 -17.71 -13.90 -26.14
C PHE A 129 -18.74 -13.29 -25.17
N ASN A 130 -18.37 -13.16 -23.91
CA ASN A 130 -19.16 -12.49 -22.87
C ASN A 130 -18.23 -11.66 -21.98
N VAL A 131 -18.70 -10.47 -21.60
CA VAL A 131 -17.95 -9.57 -20.72
C VAL A 131 -18.87 -9.09 -19.60
N THR A 132 -18.43 -9.29 -18.36
CA THR A 132 -19.18 -8.96 -17.14
C THR A 132 -18.49 -7.86 -16.35
N MET A 133 -19.28 -7.13 -15.57
CA MET A 133 -18.83 -6.10 -14.64
C MET A 133 -19.76 -6.09 -13.43
N ASP A 134 -19.19 -6.23 -12.23
CA ASP A 134 -19.95 -6.22 -10.98
C ASP A 134 -19.13 -5.62 -9.83
N ARG A 135 -19.77 -5.37 -8.68
CA ARG A 135 -19.11 -5.00 -7.41
C ARG A 135 -18.78 -6.22 -6.56
N GLU A 136 -19.20 -7.41 -6.98
CA GLU A 136 -18.89 -8.70 -6.35
C GLU A 136 -18.00 -9.53 -7.29
N PRO A 137 -17.15 -10.45 -6.77
CA PRO A 137 -16.32 -11.32 -7.58
C PRO A 137 -17.10 -12.08 -8.65
N ILE A 138 -16.60 -12.06 -9.89
CA ILE A 138 -17.26 -12.72 -11.02
C ILE A 138 -17.17 -14.23 -10.88
N GLN A 139 -18.33 -14.90 -10.90
CA GLN A 139 -18.41 -16.36 -10.84
C GLN A 139 -18.25 -16.97 -12.24
N ALA A 140 -17.57 -18.11 -12.35
CA ALA A 140 -17.44 -18.83 -13.61
C ALA A 140 -18.80 -19.38 -14.08
N GLY A 141 -18.97 -19.45 -15.40
CA GLY A 141 -20.07 -20.17 -16.03
C GLY A 141 -19.88 -21.70 -15.97
N LYS A 142 -20.82 -22.44 -16.57
CA LYS A 142 -20.70 -23.89 -16.77
C LYS A 142 -20.27 -24.17 -18.20
N TYR A 143 -19.11 -24.76 -18.38
CA TYR A 143 -18.55 -25.08 -19.69
C TYR A 143 -18.43 -26.60 -19.84
N GLU A 144 -19.10 -27.21 -20.82
CA GLU A 144 -19.02 -28.67 -21.04
C GLU A 144 -17.99 -29.03 -22.12
N GLY A 145 -16.84 -29.56 -21.68
CA GLY A 145 -15.84 -30.18 -22.56
C GLY A 145 -15.21 -29.23 -23.57
N ASN A 146 -15.01 -29.70 -24.80
CA ASN A 146 -14.48 -28.90 -25.93
C ASN A 146 -15.63 -28.31 -26.78
N SER A 147 -16.81 -28.09 -26.21
CA SER A 147 -17.99 -27.65 -26.96
C SER A 147 -18.51 -26.30 -26.47
N THR A 148 -18.43 -25.31 -27.34
CA THR A 148 -19.01 -23.97 -27.13
C THR A 148 -20.53 -23.93 -27.27
N MET A 149 -21.15 -25.01 -27.75
CA MET A 149 -22.61 -25.14 -27.92
C MET A 149 -23.33 -25.66 -26.68
N LYS A 150 -22.60 -26.20 -25.72
CA LYS A 150 -23.13 -26.71 -24.45
C LYS A 150 -22.49 -25.93 -23.29
N ARG A 151 -22.97 -24.70 -23.13
CA ARG A 151 -22.46 -23.76 -22.14
C ARG A 151 -23.55 -22.96 -21.46
N GLU A 152 -23.27 -22.56 -20.24
CA GLU A 152 -23.94 -21.49 -19.52
C GLU A 152 -22.86 -20.45 -19.20
N PHE A 153 -22.99 -19.22 -19.72
CA PHE A 153 -22.10 -18.14 -19.33
C PHE A 153 -22.28 -17.79 -17.84
N SER A 154 -21.32 -17.05 -17.29
CA SER A 154 -21.41 -16.48 -15.94
C SER A 154 -22.78 -15.85 -15.70
N SER A 155 -23.35 -16.10 -14.51
CA SER A 155 -24.57 -15.43 -14.05
C SER A 155 -24.34 -13.98 -13.63
N SER A 156 -23.09 -13.52 -13.61
CA SER A 156 -22.73 -12.16 -13.21
C SER A 156 -23.28 -11.12 -14.19
N PRO A 157 -23.58 -9.88 -13.75
CA PRO A 157 -24.10 -8.83 -14.60
C PRO A 157 -23.20 -8.54 -15.80
N LYS A 158 -23.80 -8.48 -16.99
CA LYS A 158 -23.09 -8.09 -18.21
C LYS A 158 -22.71 -6.62 -18.19
N ILE A 159 -21.58 -6.30 -18.80
CA ILE A 159 -21.11 -4.93 -18.93
C ILE A 159 -22.13 -4.07 -19.69
N LYS A 160 -22.30 -2.83 -19.22
CA LYS A 160 -23.21 -1.83 -19.80
C LYS A 160 -22.40 -0.79 -20.56
N LEU A 161 -22.69 -0.61 -21.85
CA LEU A 161 -21.97 0.32 -22.72
C LEU A 161 -22.76 1.60 -22.96
N TRP A 162 -22.03 2.72 -22.95
CA TRP A 162 -22.49 4.08 -23.15
C TRP A 162 -21.73 4.73 -24.29
N THR A 163 -22.36 5.69 -24.97
CA THR A 163 -21.67 6.65 -25.83
C THR A 163 -21.92 8.07 -25.33
N ILE A 164 -21.02 9.00 -25.63
CA ILE A 164 -21.06 10.39 -25.20
C ILE A 164 -20.88 11.25 -26.45
N GLU A 165 -21.83 12.15 -26.72
CA GLU A 165 -21.85 12.90 -28.00
C GLU A 165 -20.71 13.91 -28.12
N LYS A 166 -20.37 14.59 -27.01
CA LYS A 166 -19.23 15.51 -26.91
C LYS A 166 -18.73 15.61 -25.48
N GLU A 167 -17.45 15.91 -25.35
CA GLU A 167 -16.89 16.44 -24.12
C GLU A 167 -17.21 17.92 -24.05
N SER A 168 -17.69 18.42 -22.91
CA SER A 168 -17.52 19.85 -22.63
C SER A 168 -16.01 20.14 -22.69
N ALA A 169 -15.58 21.15 -23.46
CA ALA A 169 -14.18 21.53 -23.65
C ALA A 169 -13.34 21.26 -22.39
N ILE A 170 -12.49 20.22 -22.44
CA ILE A 170 -11.67 19.80 -21.30
C ILE A 170 -10.50 20.76 -21.24
N THR A 171 -10.77 21.95 -20.73
CA THR A 171 -9.74 22.87 -20.28
C THR A 171 -8.99 22.20 -19.14
N CYS A 172 -7.67 22.29 -19.15
CA CYS A 172 -6.84 21.79 -18.06
C CYS A 172 -7.29 22.40 -16.74
N GLU A 173 -8.01 21.63 -15.93
CA GLU A 173 -8.28 22.03 -14.55
C GLU A 173 -6.94 22.10 -13.78
N PRO A 174 -6.91 22.91 -12.71
CA PRO A 174 -5.85 22.84 -11.73
C PRO A 174 -5.66 21.40 -11.27
N SER A 175 -4.40 21.03 -11.03
CA SER A 175 -4.07 19.77 -10.37
C SER A 175 -4.90 19.61 -9.11
N LYS A 176 -5.45 18.40 -8.89
CA LYS A 176 -6.12 18.02 -7.64
C LYS A 176 -5.32 16.90 -7.03
N GLU A 177 -4.98 17.02 -5.75
CA GLU A 177 -4.30 15.97 -5.01
C GLU A 177 -5.10 14.66 -5.13
N VAL A 178 -4.45 13.61 -5.65
CA VAL A 178 -5.01 12.27 -5.74
C VAL A 178 -4.42 11.47 -4.59
N GLY A 179 -5.24 11.04 -3.65
CA GLY A 179 -4.80 10.11 -2.61
C GLY A 179 -4.65 8.68 -3.16
N LEU A 180 -3.66 7.94 -2.67
CA LEU A 180 -3.53 6.51 -2.93
C LEU A 180 -4.63 5.74 -2.20
N GLU A 181 -5.43 5.02 -2.97
CA GLU A 181 -6.42 4.08 -2.46
C GLU A 181 -5.76 2.72 -2.20
N PHE A 182 -5.90 2.20 -0.99
CA PHE A 182 -5.29 0.93 -0.62
C PHE A 182 -6.29 -0.23 -0.73
N GLU A 183 -6.00 -1.18 -1.63
CA GLU A 183 -6.82 -2.34 -1.91
C GLU A 183 -6.61 -3.41 -0.83
N LYS A 184 -7.71 -3.76 -0.14
CA LYS A 184 -7.77 -4.79 0.93
C LYS A 184 -8.70 -5.94 0.50
N PRO A 185 -8.31 -6.75 -0.49
CA PRO A 185 -9.12 -7.91 -0.87
C PRO A 185 -9.27 -8.88 0.31
N ASP A 186 -10.38 -9.61 0.36
CA ASP A 186 -10.62 -10.63 1.37
C ASP A 186 -9.51 -11.71 1.35
N PRO A 187 -9.12 -12.26 2.51
CA PRO A 187 -8.13 -13.33 2.58
C PRO A 187 -8.56 -14.56 1.77
N VAL A 188 -7.62 -15.15 1.03
CA VAL A 188 -7.85 -16.40 0.31
C VAL A 188 -7.38 -17.56 1.16
N TYR A 189 -8.29 -18.48 1.50
CA TYR A 189 -7.99 -19.68 2.28
C TYR A 189 -7.71 -20.87 1.37
N LEU A 190 -6.60 -21.56 1.61
CA LEU A 190 -6.16 -22.72 0.85
C LEU A 190 -6.01 -23.95 1.76
N GLU A 191 -6.49 -25.09 1.28
CA GLU A 191 -6.28 -26.39 1.93
C GLU A 191 -4.81 -26.83 1.78
N GLY A 192 -4.24 -27.39 2.85
CA GLY A 192 -2.91 -28.00 2.85
C GLY A 192 -1.86 -27.26 3.67
N ASN A 193 -0.61 -27.74 3.54
CA ASN A 193 0.53 -27.20 4.27
C ASN A 193 1.24 -26.13 3.43
N GLY A 194 1.33 -24.92 3.97
CA GLY A 194 1.99 -23.79 3.35
C GLY A 194 2.10 -22.63 4.34
N ASP A 195 3.03 -21.72 4.07
CA ASP A 195 3.22 -20.54 4.90
C ASP A 195 2.14 -19.51 4.54
N CYS A 196 1.42 -19.06 5.57
CA CYS A 196 0.59 -17.86 5.43
C CYS A 196 1.49 -16.71 4.99
N ASN A 197 0.97 -15.84 4.13
CA ASN A 197 1.75 -14.70 3.65
C ASN A 197 0.86 -13.56 3.18
N VAL A 198 1.45 -12.37 3.21
CA VAL A 198 1.00 -11.22 2.46
C VAL A 198 1.81 -11.06 1.17
N SER A 199 1.12 -10.73 0.09
CA SER A 199 1.73 -10.37 -1.20
C SER A 199 1.23 -9.01 -1.64
N SER A 200 2.12 -8.14 -2.11
CA SER A 200 1.69 -6.82 -2.56
C SER A 200 1.05 -6.87 -3.95
N LEU A 201 -0.05 -6.11 -4.09
CA LEU A 201 -0.63 -5.75 -5.37
C LEU A 201 0.10 -4.53 -5.92
N ARG A 202 0.59 -4.65 -7.15
CA ARG A 202 1.30 -3.57 -7.83
C ARG A 202 0.43 -2.31 -7.90
N PRO A 203 1.02 -1.12 -7.69
CA PRO A 203 0.31 0.13 -7.91
C PRO A 203 -0.22 0.22 -9.33
N LYS A 204 -1.43 0.74 -9.47
CA LYS A 204 -2.08 1.07 -10.73
C LYS A 204 -2.29 2.58 -10.76
N ILE A 205 -1.44 3.30 -11.49
CA ILE A 205 -1.57 4.75 -11.68
C ILE A 205 -2.29 4.99 -13.01
N CYS A 206 -3.46 5.61 -12.95
CA CYS A 206 -4.26 5.93 -14.13
C CYS A 206 -4.08 7.39 -14.48
N VAL A 207 -3.70 7.69 -15.72
CA VAL A 207 -3.54 9.07 -16.19
C VAL A 207 -4.48 9.38 -17.35
N THR A 208 -4.71 10.68 -17.54
CA THR A 208 -5.35 11.23 -18.72
C THR A 208 -4.56 12.44 -19.20
N VAL A 209 -4.98 13.04 -20.30
CA VAL A 209 -4.39 14.29 -20.79
C VAL A 209 -5.48 15.34 -20.97
N CYS A 210 -5.11 16.60 -20.79
CA CYS A 210 -5.96 17.75 -21.13
C CYS A 210 -5.20 18.65 -22.12
N LYS A 211 -5.93 19.33 -23.00
CA LYS A 211 -5.32 20.26 -23.94
C LYS A 211 -5.10 21.62 -23.27
N ASP A 212 -3.87 22.09 -23.28
CA ASP A 212 -3.54 23.49 -23.04
C ASP A 212 -3.48 24.21 -24.38
N GLU A 213 -4.52 24.97 -24.71
CA GLU A 213 -4.59 25.71 -25.98
C GLU A 213 -3.58 26.86 -26.06
N SER A 214 -3.13 27.39 -24.93
CA SER A 214 -2.19 28.52 -24.89
C SER A 214 -0.76 28.07 -25.22
N GLU A 215 -0.38 26.91 -24.72
CA GLU A 215 0.95 26.31 -24.96
C GLU A 215 0.95 25.29 -26.11
N ASN A 216 -0.22 24.93 -26.64
CA ASN A 216 -0.40 23.91 -27.68
C ASN A 216 0.21 22.54 -27.29
N VAL A 217 -0.07 22.11 -26.06
CA VAL A 217 0.40 20.84 -25.50
C VAL A 217 -0.73 20.04 -24.85
N TRP A 218 -0.58 18.72 -24.86
CA TRP A 218 -1.27 17.81 -23.97
C TRP A 218 -0.55 17.80 -22.62
N ARG A 219 -1.25 18.14 -21.53
CA ARG A 219 -0.73 18.02 -20.16
C ARG A 219 -1.25 16.74 -19.52
N CYS A 220 -0.37 16.00 -18.87
CA CYS A 220 -0.75 14.82 -18.09
C CYS A 220 -1.54 15.21 -16.84
N ARG A 221 -2.53 14.38 -16.47
CA ARG A 221 -3.32 14.49 -15.24
C ARG A 221 -3.47 13.13 -14.61
N VAL A 222 -3.14 12.99 -13.33
CA VAL A 222 -3.41 11.75 -12.60
C VAL A 222 -4.90 11.71 -12.28
N VAL A 223 -5.54 10.59 -12.61
CA VAL A 223 -6.98 10.37 -12.40
C VAL A 223 -7.20 9.62 -11.08
N SER A 224 -6.45 8.53 -10.92
CA SER A 224 -6.52 7.66 -9.76
C SER A 224 -5.20 6.93 -9.58
N VAL A 225 -4.93 6.55 -8.35
CA VAL A 225 -3.86 5.63 -7.99
C VAL A 225 -4.42 4.64 -6.98
N SER A 226 -4.22 3.35 -7.24
CA SER A 226 -4.48 2.29 -6.26
C SER A 226 -3.24 1.43 -6.08
N ALA A 227 -3.09 0.81 -4.92
CA ALA A 227 -2.10 -0.23 -4.63
C ALA A 227 -2.66 -1.09 -3.49
N GLY A 228 -2.14 -2.28 -3.25
CA GLY A 228 -2.76 -3.13 -2.23
C GLY A 228 -1.87 -4.23 -1.70
N ALA A 229 -2.47 -5.09 -0.88
CA ALA A 229 -1.86 -6.35 -0.52
C ALA A 229 -2.91 -7.44 -0.30
N LYS A 230 -2.63 -8.63 -0.83
CA LYS A 230 -3.47 -9.82 -0.75
C LYS A 230 -2.92 -10.76 0.32
N LEU A 231 -3.83 -11.32 1.11
CA LEU A 231 -3.52 -12.35 2.11
C LEU A 231 -3.81 -13.74 1.55
N THR A 232 -2.85 -14.65 1.75
CA THR A 232 -3.02 -16.08 1.48
C THR A 232 -2.90 -16.83 2.81
N MET A 233 -3.96 -17.50 3.21
CA MET A 233 -4.07 -18.21 4.49
C MET A 233 -4.08 -19.72 4.24
N TYR A 234 -3.24 -20.46 4.95
CA TYR A 234 -3.22 -21.91 4.94
C TYR A 234 -3.81 -22.46 6.22
N GLU A 235 -4.61 -23.53 6.11
CA GLU A 235 -5.19 -24.21 7.27
C GLU A 235 -4.10 -24.89 8.14
N GLY A 236 -2.95 -25.23 7.54
CA GLY A 236 -1.83 -25.83 8.28
C GLY A 236 -2.13 -27.25 8.78
N ILE A 237 -1.22 -27.78 9.60
CA ILE A 237 -1.34 -29.11 10.23
C ILE A 237 -1.45 -29.04 11.75
N TYR A 238 -1.73 -27.86 12.28
CA TYR A 238 -1.87 -27.62 13.71
C TYR A 238 -3.25 -28.05 14.22
N VAL A 239 -3.33 -28.38 15.51
CA VAL A 239 -4.55 -28.69 16.23
C VAL A 239 -5.16 -27.38 16.71
N ASN A 240 -6.37 -27.07 16.23
CA ASN A 240 -7.12 -25.92 16.69
C ASN A 240 -7.91 -26.31 17.97
N PRO A 241 -7.60 -25.73 19.14
CA PRO A 241 -8.22 -26.12 20.41
C PRO A 241 -9.73 -25.84 20.47
N TYR A 242 -10.26 -24.99 19.59
CA TYR A 242 -11.70 -24.75 19.49
C TYR A 242 -12.46 -25.84 18.73
N VAL A 243 -11.76 -26.58 17.85
CA VAL A 243 -12.33 -27.66 17.04
C VAL A 243 -12.06 -29.00 17.71
N ASP A 244 -10.79 -29.25 18.03
CA ASP A 244 -10.30 -30.47 18.66
C ASP A 244 -9.67 -30.12 20.02
N PRO A 245 -10.49 -29.92 21.07
CA PRO A 245 -9.98 -29.54 22.38
C PRO A 245 -9.12 -30.66 22.99
N PRO A 246 -8.14 -30.32 23.84
CA PRO A 246 -7.34 -31.30 24.57
C PRO A 246 -8.22 -32.31 25.32
N LEU A 247 -7.86 -33.60 25.24
CA LEU A 247 -8.64 -34.69 25.82
C LEU A 247 -8.17 -35.08 27.23
N ASN A 248 -6.97 -34.65 27.61
CA ASN A 248 -6.35 -34.98 28.89
C ASN A 248 -5.44 -33.83 29.39
N GLU A 249 -4.97 -33.98 30.64
CA GLU A 249 -4.13 -32.98 31.30
C GLU A 249 -2.77 -32.75 30.61
N GLU A 250 -2.20 -33.78 29.98
CA GLU A 250 -0.92 -33.70 29.27
C GLU A 250 -1.06 -32.85 28.00
N GLU A 251 -2.05 -33.17 27.16
CA GLU A 251 -2.38 -32.39 25.96
C GLU A 251 -2.74 -30.94 26.29
N ALA A 252 -3.50 -30.71 27.38
CA ALA A 252 -3.84 -29.35 27.79
C ALA A 252 -2.60 -28.57 28.26
N THR A 253 -1.64 -29.24 28.91
CA THR A 253 -0.37 -28.65 29.32
C THR A 253 0.49 -28.30 28.10
N GLU A 254 0.58 -29.19 27.13
CA GLU A 254 1.27 -28.96 25.85
C GLU A 254 0.65 -27.78 25.10
N ALA A 255 -0.68 -27.78 24.92
CA ALA A 255 -1.41 -26.74 24.23
C ALA A 255 -1.18 -25.35 24.83
N VAL A 256 -1.27 -25.22 26.17
CA VAL A 256 -1.03 -23.94 26.86
C VAL A 256 0.43 -23.48 26.69
N ASN A 257 1.40 -24.39 26.80
CA ASN A 257 2.81 -24.03 26.67
C ASN A 257 3.18 -23.62 25.24
N GLU A 258 2.72 -24.38 24.24
CA GLU A 258 3.03 -24.09 22.84
C GLU A 258 2.40 -22.80 22.35
N MET A 259 1.12 -22.57 22.66
CA MET A 259 0.42 -21.35 22.27
C MET A 259 0.99 -20.11 22.98
N ASN A 260 1.40 -20.22 24.25
CA ASN A 260 2.08 -19.12 24.94
C ASN A 260 3.47 -18.82 24.37
N GLY A 261 4.11 -19.79 23.71
CA GLY A 261 5.44 -19.63 23.13
C GLY A 261 5.47 -18.99 21.75
N TYR A 262 4.32 -18.78 21.10
CA TYR A 262 4.24 -18.40 19.68
C TYR A 262 5.08 -17.16 19.35
N GLN A 263 4.93 -16.06 20.09
CA GLN A 263 5.70 -14.84 19.77
C GLN A 263 7.21 -15.05 19.89
N SER A 264 7.66 -15.80 20.89
CA SER A 264 9.08 -16.02 21.15
C SER A 264 9.69 -17.09 20.25
N ARG A 265 8.86 -17.96 19.68
CA ARG A 265 9.27 -19.07 18.83
C ARG A 265 9.38 -18.63 17.36
N ALA A 266 8.58 -17.65 16.95
CA ALA A 266 8.49 -17.18 15.56
C ALA A 266 8.08 -18.26 14.55
N GLU A 267 7.23 -19.21 14.99
CA GLU A 267 6.69 -20.25 14.11
C GLU A 267 5.42 -20.86 14.72
N VAL A 268 4.57 -21.37 13.83
CA VAL A 268 3.37 -22.11 14.18
C VAL A 268 3.75 -23.42 14.90
N GLY A 269 3.16 -23.65 16.07
CA GLY A 269 3.37 -24.87 16.86
C GLY A 269 2.37 -25.98 16.51
N THR A 270 2.40 -27.08 17.26
CA THR A 270 1.39 -28.16 17.15
C THR A 270 0.00 -27.63 17.48
N TRP A 271 -0.12 -26.74 18.47
CA TRP A 271 -1.36 -26.06 18.85
C TRP A 271 -1.36 -24.61 18.37
N HIS A 272 -2.37 -24.23 17.57
CA HIS A 272 -2.46 -22.89 16.99
C HIS A 272 -3.89 -22.55 16.53
N THR A 273 -4.12 -21.33 16.04
CA THR A 273 -5.41 -20.95 15.41
C THR A 273 -5.20 -20.20 14.09
N PRO A 274 -6.11 -20.35 13.11
CA PRO A 274 -6.03 -19.59 11.85
C PRO A 274 -6.20 -18.09 12.08
N GLN A 275 -6.94 -17.69 13.13
CA GLN A 275 -7.11 -16.28 13.49
C GLN A 275 -5.80 -15.65 13.98
N ALA A 276 -4.95 -16.40 14.69
CA ALA A 276 -3.64 -15.91 15.10
C ALA A 276 -2.71 -15.69 13.90
N SER A 277 -2.67 -16.64 12.94
CA SER A 277 -1.94 -16.44 11.69
C SER A 277 -2.50 -15.26 10.89
N LEU A 278 -3.83 -15.11 10.82
CA LEU A 278 -4.45 -13.98 10.13
C LEU A 278 -4.05 -12.65 10.76
N ALA A 279 -4.00 -12.55 12.09
CA ALA A 279 -3.59 -11.33 12.78
C ALA A 279 -2.12 -10.97 12.54
N HIS A 280 -1.25 -11.97 12.44
CA HIS A 280 0.15 -11.80 12.02
C HIS A 280 0.22 -11.23 10.59
N GLU A 281 -0.46 -11.84 9.63
CA GLU A 281 -0.43 -11.37 8.23
C GLU A 281 -1.12 -10.02 8.03
N GLU A 282 -2.17 -9.74 8.81
CA GLU A 282 -2.85 -8.45 8.80
C GLU A 282 -1.92 -7.32 9.25
N HIS A 283 -1.00 -7.62 10.18
CA HIS A 283 0.04 -6.69 10.57
C HIS A 283 0.92 -6.30 9.37
N HIS A 284 1.36 -7.27 8.58
CA HIS A 284 2.13 -6.97 7.37
C HIS A 284 1.29 -6.26 6.31
N ARG A 285 0.02 -6.61 6.11
CA ARG A 285 -0.87 -5.89 5.20
C ARG A 285 -1.02 -4.41 5.59
N ARG A 286 -1.05 -4.10 6.89
CA ARG A 286 -1.02 -2.72 7.37
C ARG A 286 0.31 -2.03 7.07
N GLN A 287 1.44 -2.72 7.22
CA GLN A 287 2.76 -2.17 6.87
C GLN A 287 2.82 -1.77 5.38
N TRP A 288 2.26 -2.59 4.49
CA TRP A 288 2.10 -2.25 3.06
C TRP A 288 1.22 -1.01 2.86
N GLU A 289 0.07 -0.94 3.53
CA GLU A 289 -0.84 0.21 3.42
C GLU A 289 -0.16 1.52 3.81
N ASP A 290 0.50 1.52 4.95
CA ASP A 290 1.15 2.71 5.47
C ASP A 290 2.34 3.13 4.61
N ALA A 291 3.13 2.16 4.12
CA ALA A 291 4.25 2.41 3.22
C ALA A 291 3.78 2.99 1.89
N TYR A 292 2.80 2.39 1.21
CA TYR A 292 2.31 2.91 -0.07
C TYR A 292 1.77 4.34 0.03
N LYS A 293 0.94 4.62 1.05
CA LYS A 293 0.42 5.97 1.28
C LYS A 293 1.54 6.97 1.54
N PHE A 294 2.62 6.53 2.19
CA PHE A 294 3.79 7.36 2.42
C PHE A 294 4.52 7.67 1.10
N TYR A 295 4.98 6.63 0.37
CA TYR A 295 5.81 6.80 -0.82
C TYR A 295 5.09 7.52 -1.95
N TRP A 296 3.79 7.28 -2.10
CA TRP A 296 2.98 8.04 -3.04
C TRP A 296 3.08 9.56 -2.82
N LYS A 297 3.05 9.98 -1.55
CA LYS A 297 3.11 11.39 -1.17
C LYS A 297 4.54 11.95 -1.23
N ASP A 298 5.53 11.23 -0.71
CA ASP A 298 6.90 11.74 -0.59
C ASP A 298 7.67 11.74 -1.91
N SER A 299 7.50 10.69 -2.71
CA SER A 299 8.15 10.57 -4.02
C SER A 299 7.57 11.57 -5.04
N LYS A 300 6.51 12.33 -4.67
CA LYS A 300 5.90 13.39 -5.50
C LYS A 300 5.55 12.90 -6.91
N ILE A 301 5.16 11.63 -7.02
CA ILE A 301 4.92 10.96 -8.31
C ILE A 301 3.85 11.69 -9.12
N GLN A 302 2.80 12.16 -8.45
CA GLN A 302 1.77 12.98 -9.11
C GLN A 302 2.36 14.26 -9.71
N GLU A 303 3.16 15.02 -8.96
CA GLU A 303 3.78 16.25 -9.48
C GLU A 303 4.68 15.96 -10.67
N MET A 304 5.47 14.88 -10.60
CA MET A 304 6.36 14.46 -11.67
C MET A 304 5.61 14.07 -12.94
N LEU A 305 4.51 13.32 -12.81
CA LEU A 305 3.65 12.94 -13.92
C LEU A 305 2.95 14.17 -14.52
N GLU A 306 2.38 15.04 -13.69
CA GLU A 306 1.59 16.18 -14.17
C GLU A 306 2.44 17.32 -14.75
N ASN A 307 3.75 17.32 -14.48
CA ASN A 307 4.73 18.17 -15.16
C ASN A 307 5.05 17.69 -16.59
N GLN A 308 4.63 16.48 -16.97
CA GLN A 308 4.86 15.96 -18.32
C GLN A 308 3.90 16.57 -19.33
N THR A 309 4.45 16.94 -20.48
CA THR A 309 3.69 17.50 -21.59
C THR A 309 4.12 16.90 -22.91
N ILE A 310 3.17 16.74 -23.84
CA ILE A 310 3.43 16.35 -25.23
C ILE A 310 2.92 17.45 -26.15
N SER A 311 3.72 17.89 -27.11
CA SER A 311 3.29 18.89 -28.10
C SER A 311 2.17 18.34 -28.98
N CYS A 312 1.07 19.10 -29.13
CA CYS A 312 -0.04 18.73 -30.01
C CYS A 312 0.36 18.74 -31.49
N ASP A 313 1.44 19.44 -31.86
CA ASP A 313 1.96 19.42 -33.24
C ASP A 313 2.71 18.11 -33.54
N LYS A 314 3.35 17.52 -32.52
CA LYS A 314 4.06 16.25 -32.65
C LYS A 314 3.13 15.06 -32.58
N GLU A 315 2.18 15.10 -31.65
CA GLU A 315 1.17 14.08 -31.47
C GLU A 315 -0.22 14.73 -31.42
N PRO A 316 -0.88 14.89 -32.59
CA PRO A 316 -2.20 15.49 -32.64
C PRO A 316 -3.29 14.55 -32.11
N ASN A 317 -3.02 13.24 -32.02
CA ASN A 317 -3.97 12.27 -31.51
C ASN A 317 -3.88 12.18 -29.98
N MET A 318 -4.96 12.56 -29.33
CA MET A 318 -5.09 12.50 -27.88
C MET A 318 -4.93 11.08 -27.30
N ASP A 319 -5.47 10.07 -27.96
CA ASP A 319 -5.40 8.68 -27.47
C ASP A 319 -3.95 8.20 -27.46
N GLU A 320 -3.17 8.57 -28.48
CA GLU A 320 -1.73 8.28 -28.52
C GLU A 320 -0.97 9.06 -27.45
N ALA A 321 -1.31 10.34 -27.22
CA ALA A 321 -0.75 11.12 -26.12
C ALA A 321 -1.04 10.48 -24.75
N VAL A 322 -2.26 9.96 -24.52
CA VAL A 322 -2.59 9.22 -23.29
C VAL A 322 -1.76 7.93 -23.19
N LYS A 323 -1.62 7.15 -24.25
CA LYS A 323 -0.79 5.93 -24.24
C LYS A 323 0.65 6.22 -23.84
N PHE A 324 1.26 7.29 -24.37
CA PHE A 324 2.61 7.71 -23.99
C PHE A 324 2.70 8.07 -22.50
N MET A 325 1.75 8.87 -22.00
CA MET A 325 1.74 9.24 -20.58
C MET A 325 1.45 8.05 -19.66
N GLN A 326 0.60 7.12 -20.09
CA GLN A 326 0.28 5.91 -19.35
C GLN A 326 1.48 4.95 -19.27
N ALA A 327 2.30 4.86 -20.33
CA ALA A 327 3.55 4.10 -20.27
C ALA A 327 4.49 4.64 -19.18
N LEU A 328 4.66 5.96 -19.11
CA LEU A 328 5.44 6.59 -18.03
C LEU A 328 4.82 6.36 -16.65
N ALA A 329 3.49 6.47 -16.53
CA ALA A 329 2.79 6.18 -15.28
C ALA A 329 3.01 4.74 -14.82
N ASN A 330 3.09 3.78 -15.75
CA ASN A 330 3.38 2.37 -15.45
C ASN A 330 4.83 2.17 -14.97
N GLU A 331 5.80 2.91 -15.54
CA GLU A 331 7.19 2.90 -15.06
C GLU A 331 7.28 3.46 -13.64
N MET A 332 6.65 4.60 -13.38
CA MET A 332 6.62 5.19 -12.04
C MET A 332 5.86 4.34 -11.02
N ALA A 333 4.84 3.60 -11.44
CA ALA A 333 4.14 2.63 -10.61
C ALA A 333 5.05 1.45 -10.23
N LEU A 334 5.95 1.02 -11.13
CA LEU A 334 6.94 -0.01 -10.86
C LEU A 334 8.00 0.48 -9.86
N ASP A 335 8.44 1.73 -10.00
CA ASP A 335 9.38 2.35 -9.05
C ASP A 335 8.76 2.45 -7.66
N LEU A 336 7.52 2.93 -7.57
CA LEU A 336 6.75 2.96 -6.32
C LEU A 336 6.62 1.57 -5.68
N TRP A 337 6.29 0.56 -6.49
CA TRP A 337 6.21 -0.83 -6.03
C TRP A 337 7.53 -1.31 -5.47
N LYS A 338 8.63 -1.08 -6.19
CA LYS A 338 9.97 -1.53 -5.80
C LYS A 338 10.43 -0.85 -4.52
N GLU A 339 10.33 0.47 -4.44
CA GLU A 339 10.71 1.24 -3.25
C GLU A 339 9.90 0.79 -2.01
N THR A 340 8.59 0.59 -2.18
CA THR A 340 7.73 0.10 -1.11
C THR A 340 8.10 -1.33 -0.72
N SER A 341 8.37 -2.20 -1.69
CA SER A 341 8.71 -3.60 -1.45
C SER A 341 10.04 -3.75 -0.73
N ASP A 342 11.07 -3.05 -1.19
CA ASP A 342 12.40 -3.07 -0.59
C ASP A 342 12.34 -2.64 0.88
N TYR A 343 11.47 -1.69 1.22
CA TYR A 343 11.23 -1.28 2.60
C TYR A 343 10.43 -2.29 3.41
N VAL A 344 9.26 -2.73 2.92
CA VAL A 344 8.38 -3.63 3.68
C VAL A 344 9.05 -4.98 3.94
N LEU A 345 9.82 -5.50 2.98
CA LEU A 345 10.56 -6.75 3.13
C LEU A 345 11.78 -6.64 4.06
N ALA A 346 12.24 -5.42 4.37
CA ALA A 346 13.30 -5.17 5.35
C ALA A 346 12.76 -4.96 6.77
N LEU A 347 11.43 -4.97 6.95
CA LEU A 347 10.81 -4.84 8.26
C LEU A 347 11.06 -6.09 9.11
N PRO A 348 11.25 -5.94 10.44
CA PRO A 348 11.44 -7.08 11.33
C PRO A 348 10.23 -8.03 11.34
N ASP A 349 10.52 -9.33 11.23
CA ASP A 349 9.58 -10.44 11.27
C ASP A 349 10.19 -11.69 11.95
N ASP A 350 10.95 -11.45 13.02
CA ASP A 350 11.60 -12.47 13.83
C ASP A 350 10.89 -12.66 15.19
N ALA A 351 11.45 -13.52 16.04
CA ALA A 351 10.96 -13.78 17.38
C ALA A 351 10.80 -12.50 18.21
N ASN A 352 9.59 -12.33 18.76
CA ASN A 352 9.11 -11.18 19.53
C ASN A 352 8.95 -9.90 18.73
N ASP A 353 9.05 -9.96 17.40
CA ASP A 353 8.65 -8.83 16.57
C ASP A 353 7.13 -8.68 16.52
N ARG A 354 6.71 -7.52 16.03
CA ARG A 354 5.32 -7.07 16.10
C ARG A 354 4.33 -8.00 15.40
N PRO A 355 4.62 -8.56 14.20
CA PRO A 355 3.70 -9.51 13.55
C PRO A 355 3.39 -10.71 14.46
N TYR A 356 4.42 -11.27 15.08
CA TYR A 356 4.30 -12.36 16.05
C TYR A 356 3.62 -11.94 17.36
N CYS A 357 3.84 -10.72 17.84
CA CYS A 357 3.10 -10.17 18.99
C CYS A 357 1.60 -10.03 18.68
N ALA A 358 1.26 -9.59 17.46
CA ALA A 358 -0.13 -9.45 17.02
C ALA A 358 -0.84 -10.80 16.94
N GLY A 359 -0.18 -11.82 16.36
CA GLY A 359 -0.70 -13.19 16.39
C GLY A 359 -0.81 -13.76 17.80
N GLN A 360 0.15 -13.47 18.70
CA GLN A 360 0.12 -13.92 20.10
C GLN A 360 -1.06 -13.32 20.87
N GLU A 361 -1.40 -12.04 20.64
CA GLU A 361 -2.56 -11.41 21.27
C GLU A 361 -3.85 -12.18 20.97
N VAL A 362 -4.06 -12.56 19.72
CA VAL A 362 -5.22 -13.37 19.32
C VAL A 362 -5.12 -14.80 19.84
N LEU A 363 -3.93 -15.40 19.82
CA LEU A 363 -3.70 -16.77 20.30
C LEU A 363 -3.89 -16.92 21.83
N ASN A 364 -3.72 -15.82 22.57
CA ASN A 364 -3.98 -15.79 24.01
C ASN A 364 -5.45 -16.08 24.34
N GLU A 365 -6.40 -15.76 23.46
CA GLU A 365 -7.81 -16.12 23.68
C GLU A 365 -8.01 -17.64 23.67
N ALA A 366 -7.34 -18.34 22.75
CA ALA A 366 -7.35 -19.80 22.65
C ALA A 366 -6.65 -20.44 23.85
N THR A 367 -5.54 -19.85 24.28
CA THR A 367 -4.84 -20.25 25.51
C THR A 367 -5.77 -20.12 26.72
N ALA A 368 -6.47 -18.99 26.86
CA ALA A 368 -7.43 -18.77 27.93
C ALA A 368 -8.59 -19.78 27.89
N TYR A 369 -9.03 -20.17 26.69
CA TYR A 369 -10.04 -21.20 26.51
C TYR A 369 -9.57 -22.57 27.05
N VAL A 370 -8.35 -23.00 26.71
CA VAL A 370 -7.80 -24.27 27.22
C VAL A 370 -7.62 -24.23 28.73
N ILE A 371 -7.18 -23.11 29.31
CA ILE A 371 -7.07 -22.95 30.77
C ILE A 371 -8.44 -23.12 31.45
N ARG A 372 -9.50 -22.50 30.91
CA ARG A 372 -10.87 -22.65 31.45
C ARG A 372 -11.36 -24.10 31.34
N LEU A 373 -11.03 -24.79 30.25
CA LEU A 373 -11.35 -26.20 30.09
C LEU A 373 -10.63 -27.05 31.15
N ALA A 374 -9.34 -26.81 31.37
CA ALA A 374 -8.56 -27.49 32.41
C ALA A 374 -9.16 -27.30 33.81
N ASP A 375 -9.62 -26.09 34.13
CA ASP A 375 -10.30 -25.80 35.39
C ASP A 375 -11.63 -26.57 35.53
N ALA A 376 -12.42 -26.66 34.45
CA ALA A 376 -13.66 -27.42 34.44
C ALA A 376 -13.44 -28.94 34.59
N MET A 377 -12.33 -29.45 34.05
CA MET A 377 -11.97 -30.87 34.09
C MET A 377 -11.16 -31.28 35.33
N GLY A 378 -10.75 -30.32 36.16
CA GLY A 378 -9.95 -30.57 37.37
C GLY A 378 -8.49 -30.93 37.10
N TRP A 379 -7.95 -30.51 35.95
CA TRP A 379 -6.56 -30.73 35.57
C TRP A 379 -5.63 -29.69 36.22
N ASN A 380 -5.18 -29.98 37.44
CA ASN A 380 -4.46 -29.03 38.30
C ASN A 380 -3.01 -28.75 37.85
N ASN A 381 -2.41 -29.58 37.00
CA ASN A 381 -1.02 -29.41 36.56
C ASN A 381 -0.86 -28.50 35.33
N VAL A 382 -1.97 -28.16 34.65
CA VAL A 382 -1.95 -27.25 33.49
C VAL A 382 -1.48 -25.85 33.90
N PRO A 383 -0.63 -25.15 33.13
CA PRO A 383 -0.22 -23.79 33.49
C PRO A 383 -1.39 -22.80 33.42
N ARG A 384 -1.46 -21.85 34.38
CA ARG A 384 -2.50 -20.79 34.46
C ARG A 384 -1.97 -19.41 34.06
N PHE A 385 -0.93 -19.38 33.22
CA PHE A 385 -0.36 -18.14 32.72
C PHE A 385 -0.72 -17.93 31.26
N ILE A 386 -0.85 -16.67 30.88
CA ILE A 386 -1.04 -16.23 29.51
C ILE A 386 0.09 -15.25 29.22
N THR A 387 0.79 -15.47 28.12
CA THR A 387 1.87 -14.62 27.66
C THR A 387 1.35 -13.21 27.42
N LYS A 388 2.00 -12.20 28.01
CA LYS A 388 1.70 -10.81 27.67
C LYS A 388 2.29 -10.51 26.28
N PRO A 389 1.47 -10.10 25.29
CA PRO A 389 2.00 -9.73 23.98
C PRO A 389 2.99 -8.57 24.10
N GLY A 390 4.00 -8.55 23.23
CA GLY A 390 4.84 -7.38 23.03
C GLY A 390 4.06 -6.22 22.38
N THR A 391 4.78 -5.17 21.97
CA THR A 391 4.17 -3.98 21.37
C THR A 391 3.65 -4.29 19.96
N ILE A 392 2.34 -4.12 19.76
CA ILE A 392 1.64 -4.35 18.47
C ILE A 392 1.26 -3.05 17.75
N GLU A 393 1.32 -1.91 18.45
CA GLU A 393 0.93 -0.61 17.95
C GLU A 393 1.92 -0.05 16.91
N PRO A 394 1.47 0.80 15.96
CA PRO A 394 2.22 1.18 14.76
C PRO A 394 3.55 1.84 15.11
N PRO A 395 4.62 1.63 14.32
CA PRO A 395 5.92 2.23 14.59
C PRO A 395 5.86 3.76 14.53
N CYS A 396 6.87 4.42 15.10
CA CYS A 396 7.33 5.69 14.52
C CYS A 396 7.74 5.36 13.08
N PHE A 397 6.96 5.75 12.07
CA PHE A 397 7.43 5.57 10.71
C PHE A 397 8.64 6.47 10.53
N MET A 398 9.72 5.90 10.00
CA MET A 398 10.69 6.68 9.26
C MET A 398 10.46 6.36 7.80
N PRO A 399 10.23 7.35 6.95
CA PRO A 399 10.34 7.11 5.54
C PRO A 399 11.79 6.94 5.13
N PRO A 400 12.09 6.19 4.06
CA PRO A 400 13.45 6.12 3.58
C PRO A 400 13.92 7.51 3.13
N VAL A 401 15.19 7.75 3.35
CA VAL A 401 15.86 8.92 2.81
C VAL A 401 16.24 8.59 1.37
N SER A 402 15.68 9.32 0.40
CA SER A 402 16.22 9.31 -0.96
C SER A 402 17.67 9.81 -0.91
N GLU A 403 18.60 9.08 -1.55
CA GLU A 403 20.00 9.50 -1.67
C GLU A 403 20.06 10.96 -2.15
N GLY A 404 20.68 11.84 -1.34
CA GLY A 404 20.90 13.24 -1.71
C GLY A 404 20.06 14.30 -0.96
N LYS A 405 19.05 13.93 -0.16
CA LYS A 405 18.42 14.91 0.75
C LYS A 405 19.21 15.03 2.05
N THR A 406 20.06 16.06 2.12
CA THR A 406 20.72 16.51 3.36
C THR A 406 19.67 17.03 4.37
N ARG A 407 19.98 16.88 5.67
CA ARG A 407 19.25 17.41 6.85
C ARG A 407 18.09 18.34 6.48
N SER A 408 16.85 17.87 6.59
CA SER A 408 15.71 18.76 6.51
C SER A 408 15.72 19.66 7.75
N MET A 409 16.14 20.92 7.60
CA MET A 409 15.96 21.95 8.62
C MET A 409 14.51 22.45 8.52
N ALA A 410 13.61 22.00 9.40
CA ALA A 410 12.23 22.50 9.41
C ALA A 410 12.12 23.92 9.97
N ILE A 411 11.05 24.55 9.52
CA ILE A 411 10.58 25.89 9.81
C ILE A 411 9.45 25.76 10.85
N ALA A 412 9.57 26.53 11.93
CA ALA A 412 8.63 26.76 13.04
C ALA A 412 8.71 25.82 14.27
N GLU A 413 8.94 26.43 15.44
CA GLU A 413 8.68 25.86 16.78
C GLU A 413 7.16 25.91 17.01
N GLU A 414 6.45 24.78 16.92
CA GLU A 414 5.06 24.70 17.40
C GLU A 414 5.02 24.48 18.92
N SER A 415 4.01 25.04 19.58
CA SER A 415 3.74 24.79 21.00
C SER A 415 3.30 23.35 21.20
N THR A 416 4.15 22.53 21.80
CA THR A 416 3.93 21.10 22.02
C THR A 416 3.85 20.75 23.52
N PRO A 417 3.02 19.77 23.92
CA PRO A 417 2.97 19.25 25.28
C PRO A 417 4.24 18.47 25.70
N LEU A 418 5.06 18.04 24.74
CA LEU A 418 6.34 17.39 25.02
C LEU A 418 7.43 18.45 25.19
N GLN A 419 8.15 18.41 26.32
CA GLN A 419 9.26 19.31 26.62
C GLN A 419 10.58 18.55 26.65
N ILE A 420 11.67 19.26 26.35
CA ILE A 420 13.03 18.74 26.54
C ILE A 420 13.82 19.65 27.49
N SER A 421 14.66 19.07 28.33
CA SER A 421 15.59 19.78 29.21
C SER A 421 16.96 19.11 29.22
N ILE A 422 18.03 19.88 29.44
CA ILE A 422 19.36 19.32 29.72
C ILE A 422 19.44 19.12 31.23
N VAL A 423 19.56 17.88 31.67
CA VAL A 423 19.47 17.52 33.10
C VAL A 423 20.81 17.17 33.72
N ASP A 424 21.81 16.80 32.91
CA ASP A 424 23.18 16.57 33.38
C ASP A 424 24.22 17.04 32.34
N THR A 425 25.23 17.77 32.83
CA THR A 425 26.40 18.24 32.07
C THR A 425 27.72 17.85 32.74
N SER A 426 27.69 17.02 33.79
CA SER A 426 28.87 16.60 34.54
C SER A 426 29.88 15.83 33.68
N GLN A 427 29.40 15.10 32.68
CA GLN A 427 30.21 14.36 31.70
C GLN A 427 30.50 15.16 30.42
N PHE A 428 30.25 16.47 30.42
CA PHE A 428 30.46 17.28 29.22
C PHE A 428 31.90 17.19 28.72
N THR A 429 32.90 17.22 29.62
CA THR A 429 34.32 17.10 29.26
C THR A 429 34.71 15.74 28.69
N GLU A 430 33.87 14.72 28.89
CA GLU A 430 34.00 13.38 28.29
C GLU A 430 33.23 13.29 26.96
N GLY A 431 32.67 14.40 26.49
CA GLY A 431 31.89 14.48 25.25
C GLY A 431 30.48 13.91 25.38
N LYS A 432 29.83 14.05 26.54
CA LYS A 432 28.47 13.53 26.78
C LYS A 432 27.59 14.51 27.54
N ILE A 433 26.31 14.56 27.19
CA ILE A 433 25.28 15.27 27.96
C ILE A 433 24.03 14.42 28.11
N THR A 434 23.30 14.59 29.21
CA THR A 434 22.01 13.92 29.41
C THR A 434 20.87 14.90 29.22
N VAL A 435 19.97 14.57 28.30
CA VAL A 435 18.73 15.30 28.04
C VAL A 435 17.54 14.50 28.53
N ARG A 436 16.49 15.18 28.94
CA ARG A 436 15.25 14.60 29.43
C ARG A 436 14.07 15.09 28.62
N PHE A 437 13.29 14.16 28.12
CA PHE A 437 11.94 14.37 27.60
C PHE A 437 10.94 14.30 28.76
N CYS A 438 9.99 15.23 28.79
CA CYS A 438 8.89 15.28 29.74
C CYS A 438 7.58 15.49 28.99
N ASN A 439 6.62 14.58 29.13
CA ASN A 439 5.27 14.79 28.59
C ASN A 439 4.43 15.59 29.59
N GLU A 440 4.25 16.89 29.35
CA GLU A 440 3.43 17.79 30.16
C GLU A 440 1.97 17.87 29.67
N GLY A 441 1.62 17.09 28.65
CA GLY A 441 0.27 17.01 28.09
C GLY A 441 -0.67 16.08 28.86
N ASN A 442 -1.89 15.97 28.34
CA ASN A 442 -2.92 15.07 28.87
C ASN A 442 -3.05 13.75 28.09
N GLU A 443 -2.32 13.60 26.98
CA GLU A 443 -2.33 12.42 26.12
C GLU A 443 -0.92 11.82 26.03
N PRO A 444 -0.78 10.50 25.81
CA PRO A 444 0.52 9.88 25.58
C PRO A 444 1.23 10.47 24.36
N VAL A 445 2.57 10.59 24.45
CA VAL A 445 3.42 11.05 23.34
C VAL A 445 4.49 10.00 23.05
N ARG A 446 4.66 9.64 21.78
CA ARG A 446 5.66 8.67 21.34
C ARG A 446 6.91 9.36 20.80
N ILE A 447 8.10 8.89 21.19
CA ILE A 447 9.40 9.35 20.69
C ILE A 447 10.24 8.15 20.22
N PRO A 448 11.19 8.30 19.28
CA PRO A 448 12.12 7.23 18.91
C PRO A 448 12.91 6.71 20.14
N ASP A 449 12.97 5.39 20.29
CA ASP A 449 13.60 4.73 21.45
C ASP A 449 15.08 4.39 21.22
N GLU A 450 15.57 4.52 19.99
CA GLU A 450 16.92 4.07 19.60
C GLU A 450 17.95 5.21 19.53
N ILE A 451 17.76 6.26 20.32
CA ILE A 451 18.72 7.37 20.41
C ILE A 451 19.97 6.88 21.16
N ASN A 452 21.08 6.70 20.45
CA ASN A 452 22.36 6.26 20.98
C ASN A 452 23.53 7.04 20.33
N ASP A 453 24.78 6.66 20.62
CA ASP A 453 25.97 7.35 20.11
C ASP A 453 26.05 7.37 18.56
N GLU A 454 25.47 6.40 17.87
CA GLU A 454 25.48 6.30 16.40
C GLU A 454 24.31 7.07 15.75
N THR A 455 23.16 7.13 16.42
CA THR A 455 21.92 7.69 15.85
C THR A 455 21.59 9.11 16.32
N SER A 456 22.18 9.53 17.44
CA SER A 456 21.92 10.82 18.09
C SER A 456 22.13 12.03 17.19
N ASP A 457 23.15 12.02 16.33
CA ASP A 457 23.46 13.11 15.38
C ASP A 457 22.36 13.35 14.34
N PHE A 458 21.44 12.40 14.17
CA PHE A 458 20.27 12.51 13.31
C PHE A 458 19.12 13.26 13.99
N PHE A 459 18.95 13.03 15.30
CA PHE A 459 17.87 13.58 16.09
C PHE A 459 18.25 14.87 16.81
N PHE A 460 19.54 15.07 17.10
CA PHE A 460 20.00 16.17 17.94
C PHE A 460 20.98 17.07 17.22
N VAL A 461 20.86 18.37 17.45
CA VAL A 461 21.92 19.33 17.18
C VAL A 461 22.24 20.05 18.48
N THR A 462 23.49 19.94 18.91
CA THR A 462 23.97 20.58 20.13
C THR A 462 24.95 21.69 19.78
N VAL A 463 24.71 22.87 20.33
CA VAL A 463 25.49 24.09 20.08
C VAL A 463 25.98 24.66 21.41
N LEU A 464 27.28 24.87 21.51
CA LEU A 464 27.92 25.58 22.62
C LEU A 464 28.10 27.06 22.25
N ARG A 465 27.69 27.96 23.13
CA ARG A 465 27.84 29.42 22.98
C ARG A 465 28.56 30.04 24.18
N THR A 466 29.46 30.99 23.94
CA THR A 466 30.02 31.83 25.00
C THR A 466 29.26 33.15 25.13
N GLN A 467 29.39 33.82 26.28
CA GLN A 467 28.91 35.20 26.46
C GLN A 467 29.48 36.20 25.43
N GLN A 468 30.65 35.90 24.85
CA GLN A 468 31.29 36.73 23.83
C GLN A 468 30.75 36.45 22.41
N GLY A 469 29.74 35.58 22.28
CA GLY A 469 29.09 35.26 21.00
C GLY A 469 29.83 34.24 20.15
N LYS A 470 30.90 33.59 20.65
CA LYS A 470 31.51 32.44 19.94
C LYS A 470 30.55 31.26 20.01
N MET A 471 30.33 30.60 18.87
CA MET A 471 29.46 29.42 18.77
C MET A 471 30.18 28.24 18.14
N ARG A 472 29.89 27.02 18.61
CA ARG A 472 30.38 25.76 18.06
C ARG A 472 29.27 24.71 18.05
N VAL A 473 29.16 23.97 16.96
CA VAL A 473 28.27 22.81 16.84
C VAL A 473 29.06 21.58 17.29
N LEU A 474 28.47 20.74 18.15
CA LEU A 474 29.12 19.62 18.82
C LEU A 474 28.66 18.25 18.28
N ASN A 475 28.27 18.15 17.01
CA ASN A 475 27.89 16.88 16.37
C ASN A 475 29.12 16.19 15.78
N ARG A 476 29.15 14.85 15.75
CA ARG A 476 30.32 14.06 15.33
C ARG A 476 30.45 13.99 13.81
N GLU A 477 29.35 13.78 13.10
CA GLU A 477 29.32 13.80 11.63
C GLU A 477 28.04 14.47 11.08
N ILE A 478 28.21 15.30 10.05
CA ILE A 478 27.08 15.77 9.22
C ILE A 478 26.98 14.79 8.05
N GLY A 479 26.32 13.67 8.27
CA GLY A 479 26.11 12.62 7.28
C GLY A 479 24.65 12.45 6.86
N THR A 480 24.43 11.76 5.75
CA THR A 480 23.17 11.12 5.43
C THR A 480 23.16 9.73 6.07
N MET A 481 22.18 9.46 6.94
CA MET A 481 21.96 8.12 7.49
C MET A 481 20.65 7.57 6.97
N THR A 482 20.71 6.38 6.38
CA THR A 482 19.54 5.65 5.91
C THR A 482 19.25 4.55 6.92
N PHE A 483 18.12 4.63 7.60
CA PHE A 483 17.64 3.53 8.42
C PHE A 483 16.92 2.55 7.49
N GLN A 484 17.41 1.31 7.43
CA GLN A 484 16.77 0.26 6.62
C GLN A 484 15.59 -0.42 7.33
N ARG A 485 15.21 0.07 8.52
CA ARG A 485 14.09 -0.45 9.33
C ARG A 485 13.39 0.68 10.09
N PRO A 486 12.14 0.48 10.54
CA PRO A 486 11.47 1.42 11.42
C PRO A 486 12.21 1.49 12.75
N LEU A 487 12.19 2.67 13.35
CA LEU A 487 12.71 2.86 14.68
C LEU A 487 11.68 2.41 15.70
N ASN A 488 12.13 1.70 16.73
CA ASN A 488 11.31 1.53 17.91
C ASN A 488 10.96 2.88 18.52
N TYR A 489 9.87 2.89 19.27
CA TYR A 489 9.41 4.09 19.95
C TYR A 489 9.14 3.81 21.41
N ARG A 490 9.29 4.86 22.19
CA ARG A 490 8.94 4.94 23.59
C ARG A 490 7.73 5.82 23.74
N GLU A 491 6.68 5.25 24.29
CA GLU A 491 5.51 6.03 24.69
C GLU A 491 5.74 6.63 26.09
N LEU A 492 5.49 7.92 26.21
CA LEU A 492 5.52 8.68 27.45
C LEU A 492 4.09 9.02 27.83
N ALA A 493 3.57 8.40 28.88
CA ALA A 493 2.29 8.78 29.46
C ALA A 493 2.35 10.22 30.01
N PRO A 494 1.20 10.88 30.22
CA PRO A 494 1.13 12.17 30.92
C PRO A 494 1.94 12.19 32.22
N GLY A 495 2.88 13.13 32.34
CA GLY A 495 3.79 13.27 33.49
C GLY A 495 4.97 12.31 33.52
N GLN A 496 5.13 11.44 32.52
CA GLN A 496 6.27 10.53 32.44
C GLN A 496 7.50 11.23 31.85
N GLU A 497 8.65 10.86 32.39
CA GLU A 497 9.95 11.37 31.95
C GLU A 497 10.80 10.26 31.33
N TYR A 498 11.63 10.61 30.36
CA TYR A 498 12.65 9.74 29.79
C TYR A 498 13.94 10.51 29.56
N SER A 499 15.07 9.96 30.02
CA SER A 499 16.37 10.58 29.87
C SER A 499 17.25 9.78 28.93
N VAL A 500 17.98 10.46 28.06
CA VAL A 500 18.94 9.87 27.14
C VAL A 500 20.25 10.64 27.20
N THR A 501 21.36 9.91 27.19
CA THR A 501 22.70 10.49 27.08
C THR A 501 23.09 10.53 25.61
N ILE A 502 23.42 11.73 25.12
CA ILE A 502 23.83 11.96 23.73
C ILE A 502 25.28 12.44 23.69
N PRO A 503 26.05 12.06 22.66
CA PRO A 503 27.40 12.53 22.45
C PRO A 503 27.43 14.03 22.13
N ALA A 504 28.52 14.67 22.54
CA ALA A 504 28.91 16.03 22.23
C ALA A 504 30.37 15.99 21.76
N CYS A 505 30.61 16.09 20.46
CA CYS A 505 31.93 16.05 19.85
C CYS A 505 32.76 17.26 20.28
N LEU A 506 33.90 17.01 20.93
CA LEU A 506 34.82 18.03 21.44
C LEU A 506 36.16 18.09 20.70
N ASP A 507 36.35 17.29 19.66
CA ASP A 507 37.65 17.09 18.99
C ASP A 507 38.29 18.39 18.45
N GLU A 508 37.48 19.42 18.15
CA GLU A 508 37.94 20.73 17.69
C GLU A 508 37.62 21.90 18.65
N VAL A 509 37.20 21.59 19.88
CA VAL A 509 36.90 22.60 20.91
C VAL A 509 38.11 22.76 21.81
N ASP A 510 38.77 23.92 21.71
CA ASP A 510 39.77 24.35 22.69
C ASP A 510 39.09 24.64 24.04
N LEU A 511 38.91 23.60 24.86
CA LEU A 511 38.25 23.71 26.15
C LEU A 511 38.99 24.68 27.09
N GLU A 512 40.33 24.77 27.03
CA GLU A 512 41.12 25.68 27.87
C GLU A 512 40.78 27.15 27.59
N GLY A 513 40.61 27.52 26.32
CA GLY A 513 40.17 28.85 25.91
C GLY A 513 38.74 29.21 26.34
N TRP A 514 37.93 28.23 26.75
CA TRP A 514 36.52 28.39 27.12
C TRP A 514 36.26 28.28 28.64
N LYS A 515 37.23 27.79 29.43
CA LYS A 515 37.19 27.71 30.91
C LYS A 515 36.98 29.05 31.62
N GLN A 516 37.29 30.17 30.96
CA GLN A 516 37.23 31.50 31.57
C GLN A 516 35.87 32.21 31.40
N CYS A 517 34.85 31.57 30.80
CA CYS A 517 33.56 32.18 30.52
C CYS A 517 32.38 31.28 30.92
N SER A 518 31.27 31.89 31.34
CA SER A 518 29.99 31.17 31.40
C SER A 518 29.62 30.73 29.99
N CYS A 519 29.32 29.45 29.84
CA CYS A 519 28.89 28.85 28.58
C CYS A 519 27.38 28.56 28.63
N GLU A 520 26.73 28.68 27.48
CA GLU A 520 25.35 28.27 27.26
C GLU A 520 25.36 27.12 26.27
N LEU A 521 24.84 25.97 26.69
CA LEU A 521 24.58 24.84 25.82
C LEU A 521 23.14 24.91 25.34
N GLU A 522 22.94 24.83 24.04
CA GLU A 522 21.63 24.69 23.42
C GLU A 522 21.60 23.33 22.73
N THR A 523 20.60 22.51 23.04
CA THR A 523 20.35 21.28 22.29
C THR A 523 18.97 21.37 21.66
N ARG A 524 18.88 20.94 20.41
CA ARG A 524 17.64 20.89 19.64
C ARG A 524 17.38 19.46 19.22
N TYR A 525 16.20 18.97 19.53
CA TYR A 525 15.72 17.67 19.06
C TYR A 525 14.82 17.88 17.84
N TYR A 526 15.03 17.09 16.80
CA TYR A 526 14.32 17.14 15.54
C TYR A 526 13.71 15.78 15.24
N ASN A 527 12.39 15.74 15.03
CA ASN A 527 11.73 14.59 14.46
C ASN A 527 10.73 15.06 13.40
N GLN A 528 11.13 15.01 12.14
CA GLN A 528 10.30 15.44 10.99
C GLN A 528 9.72 14.26 10.22
N GLN A 529 10.08 13.05 10.63
CA GLN A 529 9.81 11.84 9.89
C GLN A 529 8.86 10.91 10.63
N GLY A 530 8.74 11.05 11.96
CA GLY A 530 7.83 10.27 12.79
C GLY A 530 6.36 10.48 12.45
N LYS A 531 5.82 9.66 11.54
CA LYS A 531 4.38 9.40 11.50
C LYS A 531 4.06 8.55 12.73
N ASP A 532 3.00 8.90 13.45
CA ASP A 532 2.57 8.26 14.71
C ASP A 532 3.53 8.45 15.91
N CYS A 533 4.46 9.40 15.80
CA CYS A 533 5.31 9.87 16.89
C CYS A 533 5.37 11.40 16.93
N PHE A 534 6.01 11.97 17.94
CA PHE A 534 6.17 13.42 18.06
C PHE A 534 6.82 13.97 16.79
N LEU A 535 6.07 14.75 16.02
CA LEU A 535 6.52 15.41 14.80
C LEU A 535 6.78 16.89 15.12
N GLY A 536 8.04 17.31 15.13
CA GLY A 536 8.38 18.70 15.41
C GLY A 536 9.82 18.92 15.89
N VAL A 537 10.03 20.07 16.53
CA VAL A 537 11.32 20.49 17.10
C VAL A 537 11.14 20.82 18.57
N LEU A 538 12.03 20.31 19.41
CA LEU A 538 12.14 20.68 20.81
C LEU A 538 13.47 21.39 21.06
N ARG A 539 13.50 22.29 22.05
CA ARG A 539 14.69 23.06 22.39
C ARG A 539 14.92 23.05 23.90
N ALA A 540 16.14 22.73 24.31
CA ALA A 540 16.61 22.90 25.68
C ALA A 540 17.85 23.79 25.71
N THR A 541 17.99 24.55 26.79
CA THR A 541 19.19 25.32 27.08
C THR A 541 19.66 25.07 28.51
N ALA A 542 20.97 25.06 28.72
CA ALA A 542 21.57 25.00 30.05
C ALA A 542 22.79 25.93 30.11
N ARG A 543 23.00 26.56 31.26
CA ARG A 543 24.19 27.37 31.53
C ARG A 543 25.07 26.65 32.51
N PHE A 544 26.36 26.58 32.20
CA PHE A 544 27.35 25.91 33.02
C PHE A 544 28.71 26.59 32.90
N THR A 545 29.62 26.24 33.80
CA THR A 545 31.01 26.70 33.78
C THR A 545 31.90 25.49 33.56
N LEU A 546 32.75 25.56 32.54
CA LEU A 546 33.77 24.54 32.27
C LEU A 546 34.84 24.65 33.37
N GLN A 547 35.00 23.61 34.18
CA GLN A 547 36.04 23.53 35.21
C GLN A 547 37.33 22.92 34.63
#